data_AF-A0A225V4D5-F1
#
_entry.id   AF-A0A225V4D5-F1
#
_cell.length_a   1.000
_cell.length_b   1.000
_cell.length_c   1.000
_cell.angle_alpha   90.00
_cell.angle_beta   90.00
_cell.angle_gamma   90.00
#
_symmetry.space_group_name_H-M   'P 1'
#
loop_
_entity.id
_entity.type
_entity.pdbx_description
1 polymer ?
#
loop_
_entity_poly.entity_id
_entity_poly.type
_entity_poly.pdbx_seq_one_letter_code
_entity_poly.pdbx_strand_id
1 'polypeptide(L)'
;MNSTPRNQQDNQEELRLRLVVPTTMIQEVLQNNHDSLEGGHQDVVRTYQRVNQDYYWFGLYADVEKHVKSKSKPQLRGYSPGNILAERPFQIVSMDFVIPLPKSRRGNTALLAIPVYFHWIRHRQTDVGHYSIQSHTSI
;
A
#
# COMPACT_ATOMS: atom_id res chain seq x y z
N MET A 1 22.46 26.22 -53.60
CA MET A 1 23.60 26.01 -52.67
C MET A 1 23.03 25.62 -51.32
N ASN A 2 23.47 24.45 -50.85
CA ASN A 2 23.45 23.89 -49.50
C ASN A 2 22.10 23.57 -48.84
N SER A 3 21.53 22.43 -49.24
CA SER A 3 20.69 21.61 -48.35
C SER A 3 21.62 20.87 -47.38
N THR A 4 21.60 21.25 -46.11
CA THR A 4 22.28 20.55 -45.02
C THR A 4 21.81 19.09 -45.00
N PRO A 5 22.69 18.07 -44.98
CA PRO A 5 22.24 16.70 -44.83
C PRO A 5 21.68 16.56 -43.41
N ARG A 6 20.37 16.33 -43.35
CA ARG A 6 19.66 16.07 -42.10
C ARG A 6 20.24 14.79 -41.51
N ASN A 7 20.78 14.97 -40.32
CA ASN A 7 21.53 14.02 -39.51
C ASN A 7 20.95 12.60 -39.61
N GLN A 8 21.76 11.67 -40.13
CA GLN A 8 21.47 10.25 -40.27
C GLN A 8 21.59 9.52 -38.91
N GLN A 9 21.03 10.11 -37.86
CA GLN A 9 21.08 9.61 -36.48
C GLN A 9 19.69 9.22 -35.93
N ASP A 10 18.60 9.50 -36.65
CA ASP A 10 17.23 9.24 -36.18
C ASP A 10 16.65 7.88 -36.60
N ASN A 11 17.46 6.99 -37.20
CA ASN A 11 17.01 5.71 -37.76
C ASN A 11 17.64 4.47 -37.10
N GLN A 12 18.10 4.60 -35.86
CA GLN A 12 18.35 3.46 -34.98
C GLN A 12 17.21 3.36 -33.96
N GLU A 13 16.03 2.93 -34.42
CA GLU A 13 15.35 1.86 -33.66
C GLU A 13 16.32 0.67 -33.73
N GLU A 14 17.29 0.75 -32.83
CA GLU A 14 18.52 -0.02 -32.75
C GLU A 14 18.14 -1.49 -32.87
N LEU A 15 18.75 -2.22 -33.81
CA LEU A 15 18.65 -3.68 -33.88
C LEU A 15 19.31 -4.26 -32.61
N ARG A 16 18.62 -4.15 -31.48
CA ARG A 16 19.13 -4.49 -30.17
C ARG A 16 18.93 -5.98 -29.97
N LEU A 17 20.03 -6.71 -30.14
CA LEU A 17 20.07 -8.15 -29.94
C LEU A 17 19.76 -8.46 -28.47
N ARG A 18 18.99 -9.53 -28.25
CA ARG A 18 18.65 -10.05 -26.92
C ARG A 18 19.08 -11.50 -26.81
N LEU A 19 19.52 -11.89 -25.64
CA LEU A 19 19.87 -13.28 -25.35
C LEU A 19 18.60 -14.11 -25.21
N VAL A 20 18.48 -15.16 -26.02
CA VAL A 20 17.39 -16.14 -25.86
C VAL A 20 17.72 -17.03 -24.66
N VAL A 21 16.83 -17.01 -23.66
CA VAL A 21 17.05 -17.71 -22.39
C VAL A 21 16.38 -19.10 -22.44
N PRO A 22 17.11 -20.20 -22.23
CA PRO A 22 16.52 -21.53 -22.04
C PRO A 22 15.62 -21.55 -20.80
N THR A 23 14.56 -22.35 -20.82
CA THR A 23 13.58 -22.42 -19.72
C THR A 23 14.20 -22.73 -18.36
N THR A 24 15.29 -23.50 -18.33
CA THR A 24 16.04 -23.85 -17.11
C THR A 24 16.77 -22.68 -16.47
N MET A 25 17.05 -21.61 -17.22
CA MET A 25 17.81 -20.44 -16.75
C MET A 25 16.92 -19.23 -16.41
N ILE A 26 15.62 -19.29 -16.73
CA ILE A 26 14.68 -18.18 -16.49
C ILE A 26 14.72 -17.74 -15.02
N GLN A 27 14.73 -18.70 -14.09
CA GLN A 27 14.72 -18.37 -12.66
C GLN A 27 15.99 -17.65 -12.21
N GLU A 28 17.15 -18.05 -12.72
CA GLU A 28 18.43 -17.43 -12.42
C GLU A 28 18.49 -15.99 -12.97
N VAL A 29 18.03 -15.79 -14.21
CA VAL A 29 17.92 -14.46 -14.83
C VAL A 29 17.02 -13.54 -13.99
N LEU A 30 15.85 -14.03 -13.56
CA LEU A 30 14.92 -13.24 -12.73
C LEU A 30 15.49 -12.93 -11.34
N GLN A 31 16.23 -13.86 -10.72
CA GLN A 31 16.89 -13.63 -9.44
C GLN A 31 18.01 -12.57 -9.53
N ASN A 32 18.81 -12.62 -10.59
CA ASN A 32 19.93 -11.70 -10.82
C ASN A 32 19.49 -10.27 -11.15
N ASN A 33 18.28 -10.09 -11.69
CA ASN A 33 17.77 -8.78 -12.08
C ASN A 33 16.99 -8.04 -10.96
N HIS A 34 17.05 -8.56 -9.73
CA HIS A 34 16.50 -8.08 -8.45
C HIS A 34 15.67 -6.77 -8.46
N ASP A 35 14.41 -6.89 -8.01
CA ASP A 35 13.50 -5.76 -7.72
C ASP A 35 13.58 -5.32 -6.27
N SER A 36 13.30 -4.04 -6.00
CA SER A 36 13.11 -3.54 -4.65
C SER A 36 12.02 -4.36 -3.93
N LEU A 37 12.08 -4.48 -2.60
CA LEU A 37 11.09 -5.18 -1.76
C LEU A 37 9.67 -4.56 -1.83
N GLU A 38 9.48 -3.51 -2.63
CA GLU A 38 8.31 -2.64 -2.66
C GLU A 38 7.22 -3.20 -3.60
N GLY A 39 6.90 -4.47 -3.40
CA GLY A 39 6.07 -5.27 -4.29
C GLY A 39 4.78 -4.58 -4.74
N GLY A 40 4.57 -4.47 -6.05
CA GLY A 40 3.38 -3.86 -6.63
C GLY A 40 3.37 -3.86 -8.15
N HIS A 41 2.39 -3.19 -8.76
CA HIS A 41 2.29 -3.06 -10.23
C HIS A 41 3.49 -2.31 -10.82
N GLN A 42 4.00 -1.30 -10.10
CA GLN A 42 5.18 -0.54 -10.54
C GLN A 42 6.43 -1.42 -10.63
N ASP A 43 6.58 -2.37 -9.70
CA ASP A 43 7.69 -3.30 -9.74
C ASP A 43 7.62 -4.20 -10.97
N VAL A 44 6.46 -4.80 -11.27
CA VAL A 44 6.30 -5.68 -12.46
C VAL A 44 6.76 -4.99 -13.74
N VAL A 45 6.33 -3.75 -13.97
CA VAL A 45 6.69 -2.99 -15.17
C VAL A 45 8.19 -2.69 -15.20
N ARG A 46 8.77 -2.32 -14.05
CA ARG A 46 10.19 -1.99 -13.93
C ARG A 46 11.09 -3.21 -14.17
N THR A 47 10.76 -4.35 -13.56
CA THR A 47 11.44 -5.63 -13.77
C THR A 47 11.36 -6.05 -15.22
N TYR A 48 10.17 -5.97 -15.81
CA TYR A 48 9.95 -6.34 -17.20
C TYR A 48 10.82 -5.50 -18.12
N GLN A 49 10.82 -4.18 -17.97
CA GLN A 49 11.63 -3.28 -18.80
C GLN A 49 13.13 -3.55 -18.69
N ARG A 50 13.62 -3.88 -17.49
CA ARG A 50 15.03 -4.24 -17.27
C ARG A 50 15.37 -5.57 -17.94
N VAL A 51 14.59 -6.61 -17.70
CA VAL A 51 14.83 -7.95 -18.26
C VAL A 51 14.68 -7.96 -19.79
N ASN A 52 13.68 -7.24 -20.31
CA ASN A 52 13.37 -7.16 -21.74
C ASN A 52 14.43 -6.37 -22.55
N GLN A 53 15.34 -5.65 -21.90
CA GLN A 53 16.44 -4.96 -22.59
C GLN A 53 17.49 -5.94 -23.11
N ASP A 54 17.78 -7.00 -22.36
CA ASP A 54 18.92 -7.87 -22.61
C ASP A 54 18.52 -9.33 -22.87
N TYR A 55 17.30 -9.72 -22.47
CA TYR A 55 16.82 -11.11 -22.55
C TYR A 55 15.50 -11.25 -23.32
N TYR A 56 15.30 -12.44 -23.87
CA TYR A 56 14.06 -12.86 -24.51
C TYR A 56 13.75 -14.33 -24.21
N TRP A 57 12.49 -14.62 -23.89
CA TRP A 57 11.93 -15.96 -23.93
C TRP A 57 10.41 -15.89 -24.11
N PHE A 58 9.81 -17.01 -24.51
CA PHE A 58 8.37 -17.09 -24.63
C PHE A 58 7.72 -17.00 -23.24
N GLY A 59 6.82 -16.03 -23.04
CA GLY A 59 6.16 -15.82 -21.76
C GLY A 59 6.89 -14.90 -20.77
N LEU A 60 7.91 -14.16 -21.21
CA LEU A 60 8.73 -13.27 -20.36
C LEU A 60 7.91 -12.42 -19.37
N TYR A 61 6.88 -11.73 -19.87
CA TYR A 61 6.04 -10.88 -19.00
C TYR A 61 5.30 -11.69 -17.92
N ALA A 62 4.77 -12.86 -18.26
CA ALA A 62 4.02 -13.70 -17.32
C ALA A 62 4.94 -14.25 -16.22
N ASP A 63 6.15 -14.67 -16.57
CA ASP A 63 7.14 -15.15 -15.59
C ASP A 63 7.64 -14.01 -14.69
N VAL A 64 7.88 -12.83 -15.25
CA VAL A 64 8.22 -11.62 -14.48
C VAL A 64 7.09 -11.27 -13.51
N GLU A 65 5.85 -11.21 -13.97
CA GLU A 65 4.69 -10.91 -13.13
C GLU A 65 4.55 -11.92 -11.98
N LYS A 66 4.70 -13.21 -12.28
CA LYS A 66 4.67 -14.28 -11.27
C LYS A 66 5.81 -14.14 -10.26
N HIS A 67 7.02 -13.83 -10.73
CA HIS A 67 8.20 -13.66 -9.88
C HIS A 67 8.03 -12.51 -8.90
N VAL A 68 7.67 -11.32 -9.39
CA VAL A 68 7.45 -10.12 -8.55
C VAL A 68 6.32 -10.35 -7.55
N LYS A 69 5.17 -10.90 -7.99
CA LYS A 69 4.04 -11.20 -7.10
C LYS A 69 4.36 -12.25 -6.03
N SER A 70 5.30 -13.16 -6.30
CA SER A 70 5.74 -14.16 -5.31
C SER A 70 6.54 -13.52 -4.18
N LYS A 71 7.28 -12.44 -4.47
CA LYS A 71 8.08 -11.66 -3.51
C LYS A 71 7.26 -10.57 -2.81
N SER A 72 6.23 -10.06 -3.47
CA SER A 72 5.32 -9.04 -2.90
C SER A 72 4.31 -9.59 -1.92
N LYS A 73 4.26 -10.91 -1.71
CA LYS A 73 3.43 -11.47 -0.63
C LYS A 73 3.95 -10.88 0.67
N PRO A 74 3.14 -10.12 1.41
CA PRO A 74 3.51 -9.78 2.76
C PRO A 74 3.80 -11.11 3.46
N GLN A 75 4.91 -11.21 4.18
CA GLN A 75 4.99 -12.12 5.33
C GLN A 75 3.99 -11.65 6.40
N LEU A 76 2.72 -11.43 6.03
CA LEU A 76 1.62 -11.37 6.96
C LEU A 76 1.17 -12.81 7.22
N ARG A 77 2.07 -13.60 7.81
CA ARG A 77 1.67 -14.43 8.95
C ARG A 77 1.59 -13.54 10.20
N GLY A 78 1.09 -12.32 10.05
CA GLY A 78 0.54 -11.57 11.16
C GLY A 78 -0.81 -12.17 11.42
N TYR A 79 -0.98 -12.77 12.60
CA TYR A 79 -2.28 -12.97 13.21
C TYR A 79 -3.17 -11.77 12.83
N SER A 80 -4.26 -11.98 12.10
CA SER A 80 -5.38 -11.07 12.27
C SER A 80 -5.76 -11.24 13.74
N PRO A 81 -5.59 -10.24 14.60
CA PRO A 81 -6.06 -10.34 15.95
C PRO A 81 -7.59 -10.29 15.81
N GLY A 82 -8.21 -11.46 15.64
CA GLY A 82 -9.66 -11.55 15.52
C GLY A 82 -10.28 -10.79 16.68
N ASN A 83 -11.29 -9.95 16.40
CA ASN A 83 -12.07 -9.14 17.33
C ASN A 83 -11.54 -9.11 18.78
N ILE A 84 -10.38 -8.48 19.02
CA ILE A 84 -9.87 -8.35 20.38
C ILE A 84 -10.74 -7.32 21.07
N LEU A 85 -11.58 -7.78 22.00
CA LEU A 85 -12.35 -6.92 22.87
C LEU A 85 -11.41 -6.46 24.01
N ALA A 86 -11.32 -5.15 24.22
CA ALA A 86 -10.68 -4.61 25.41
C ALA A 86 -11.58 -4.90 26.62
N GLU A 87 -11.05 -5.60 27.62
CA GLU A 87 -11.75 -5.87 28.88
C GLU A 87 -11.56 -4.73 29.90
N ARG A 88 -10.49 -3.93 29.75
CA ARG A 88 -10.15 -2.81 30.62
C ARG A 88 -9.70 -1.58 29.83
N PRO A 89 -9.85 -0.36 30.38
CA PRO A 89 -9.31 0.86 29.76
C PRO A 89 -7.81 0.73 29.47
N PHE A 90 -7.38 1.28 28.33
CA PHE A 90 -5.98 1.27 27.85
C PHE A 90 -5.38 -0.10 27.52
N GLN A 91 -6.17 -1.18 27.53
CA GLN A 91 -5.69 -2.52 27.18
C GLN A 91 -5.34 -2.65 25.70
N ILE A 92 -6.02 -1.90 24.84
CA ILE A 92 -5.78 -1.88 23.39
C ILE A 92 -5.76 -0.43 22.94
N VAL A 93 -4.71 -0.06 22.19
CA VAL A 93 -4.56 1.26 21.59
C VAL A 93 -4.30 1.05 20.09
N SER A 94 -5.20 1.53 19.25
CA SER A 94 -4.95 1.64 17.81
C SER A 94 -4.19 2.94 17.51
N MET A 95 -3.28 2.90 16.54
CA MET A 95 -2.54 4.07 16.07
C MET A 95 -2.52 4.07 14.54
N ASP A 96 -2.76 5.22 13.94
CA ASP A 96 -2.76 5.38 12.48
C ASP A 96 -2.11 6.71 12.06
N PHE A 97 -1.53 6.75 10.86
CA PHE A 97 -0.95 7.95 10.27
C PHE A 97 -1.78 8.44 9.10
N VAL A 98 -2.14 9.72 9.11
CA VAL A 98 -2.73 10.38 7.94
C VAL A 98 -1.61 11.09 7.17
N ILE A 99 -1.24 10.53 6.02
CA ILE A 99 -0.21 11.05 5.10
C ILE A 99 -0.56 10.78 3.63
N PRO A 100 -0.06 11.60 2.68
CA PRO A 100 0.66 12.86 2.90
C PRO A 100 -0.31 14.04 3.04
N LEU A 101 -0.12 14.87 4.06
CA LEU A 101 -0.85 16.12 4.23
C LEU A 101 -0.02 17.31 3.74
N PRO A 102 -0.67 18.41 3.32
CA PRO A 102 0.01 19.67 3.03
C PRO A 102 0.92 20.10 4.19
N LYS A 103 2.09 20.65 3.86
CA LYS A 103 3.03 21.14 4.86
C LYS A 103 2.37 22.23 5.72
N SER A 104 2.28 21.97 7.02
CA SER A 104 1.93 23.00 7.99
C SER A 104 2.99 24.10 8.04
N ARG A 105 2.69 25.24 8.70
CA ARG A 105 3.66 26.33 8.90
C ARG A 105 4.95 25.91 9.58
N ARG A 106 4.95 24.78 10.31
CA ARG A 106 6.12 24.21 11.01
C ARG A 106 6.77 23.06 10.23
N GLY A 107 6.32 22.76 9.02
CA GLY A 107 6.89 21.73 8.15
C GLY A 107 6.32 20.32 8.31
N ASN A 108 5.42 20.07 9.27
CA ASN A 108 4.80 18.76 9.46
C ASN A 108 3.86 18.41 8.29
N THR A 109 3.92 17.16 7.82
CA THR A 109 3.11 16.59 6.71
C THR A 109 2.31 15.37 7.12
N ALA A 110 2.30 15.04 8.40
CA ALA A 110 1.65 13.86 8.96
C ALA A 110 0.86 14.22 10.22
N LEU A 111 -0.25 13.52 10.42
CA LEU A 111 -0.96 13.48 11.70
C LEU A 111 -0.95 12.06 12.23
N LEU A 112 -0.62 11.91 13.51
CA LEU A 112 -0.79 10.66 14.26
C LEU A 112 -2.18 10.65 14.90
N ALA A 113 -3.03 9.72 14.52
CA ALA A 113 -4.34 9.50 15.09
C ALA A 113 -4.29 8.30 16.06
N ILE A 114 -4.79 8.51 17.27
CA ILE A 114 -4.93 7.45 18.29
C ILE A 114 -6.40 7.38 18.70
N PRO A 115 -7.23 6.55 18.05
CA PRO A 115 -8.60 6.34 18.48
C PRO A 115 -8.62 5.64 19.85
N VAL A 116 -9.33 6.22 20.81
CA VAL A 116 -9.64 5.57 22.08
C VAL A 116 -11.08 5.08 22.02
N TYR A 117 -11.27 3.76 22.01
CA TYR A 117 -12.61 3.16 22.12
C TYR A 117 -13.02 3.14 23.59
N PHE A 118 -13.86 4.09 24.01
CA PHE A 118 -14.43 4.12 25.36
C PHE A 118 -15.93 3.81 25.28
N HIS A 119 -16.38 2.72 25.89
CA HIS A 119 -17.81 2.40 25.98
C HIS A 119 -18.44 3.27 27.08
N TRP A 120 -19.32 4.22 26.71
CA TRP A 120 -19.97 5.13 27.64
C TRP A 120 -21.08 4.38 28.41
N ILE A 121 -20.77 3.76 29.55
CA ILE A 121 -21.83 3.37 30.50
C ILE A 121 -22.31 4.65 31.17
N ARG A 122 -23.38 5.24 30.64
CA ARG A 122 -24.17 6.25 31.37
C ARG A 122 -24.83 5.53 32.55
N HIS A 123 -24.24 5.59 33.73
CA HIS A 123 -24.95 5.30 34.98
C HIS A 123 -26.07 6.35 35.11
N ARG A 124 -27.31 6.00 34.72
CA ARG A 124 -28.48 6.71 35.23
C ARG A 124 -28.64 6.26 36.68
N GLN A 125 -28.41 7.19 37.60
CA GLN A 125 -28.96 7.14 38.95
C GLN A 125 -30.48 7.04 38.81
N THR A 126 -31.09 5.95 39.26
CA THR A 126 -32.54 5.86 39.42
C THR A 126 -32.89 6.44 40.79
N ASP A 127 -33.16 7.74 40.84
CA ASP A 127 -33.97 8.30 41.90
C ASP A 127 -35.44 8.08 41.53
N VAL A 128 -36.04 7.03 42.10
CA VAL A 128 -37.51 6.93 42.23
C VAL A 128 -37.91 7.71 43.47
N GLY A 129 -38.05 9.03 43.31
CA GLY A 129 -38.72 9.91 44.25
C GLY A 129 -40.07 10.32 43.71
N HIS A 130 -41.14 9.87 44.37
CA HIS A 130 -42.53 10.26 44.11
C HIS A 130 -42.69 11.78 44.06
N TYR A 131 -43.24 12.31 42.97
CA TYR A 131 -43.87 13.63 42.96
C TYR A 131 -45.35 13.47 42.64
N SER A 132 -46.19 13.73 43.64
CA SER A 132 -47.64 13.80 43.51
C SER A 132 -48.02 15.14 42.86
N ILE A 133 -48.80 15.09 41.77
CA ILE A 133 -49.34 16.27 41.11
C ILE A 133 -50.59 16.68 41.88
N GLN A 134 -50.54 17.79 42.62
CA GLN A 134 -51.74 18.48 43.08
C GLN A 134 -52.08 19.59 42.10
N SER A 135 -53.18 19.41 41.37
CA SER A 135 -53.86 20.48 40.64
C SER A 135 -54.77 21.24 41.61
N HIS A 136 -54.49 22.52 41.83
CA HIS A 136 -55.50 23.45 42.35
C HIS A 136 -55.51 24.72 41.50
N THR A 137 -56.55 24.80 40.68
CA THR A 137 -57.08 26.01 40.07
C THR A 137 -57.69 26.86 41.18
N SER A 138 -57.38 28.16 41.21
CA SER A 138 -58.27 29.17 41.77
C SER A 138 -58.24 30.42 40.90
N ILE A 139 -59.46 30.71 40.41
CA ILE A 139 -60.11 31.91 39.88
C ILE A 139 -59.31 33.21 40.03
#